data_AF-A0A7V1LNT7-F1
#
_entry.id   AF-A0A7V1LNT7-F1
#
_cell.length_a   1.000
_cell.length_b   1.000
_cell.length_c   1.000
_cell.angle_alpha   90.00
_cell.angle_beta   90.00
_cell.angle_gamma   90.00
#
_symmetry.space_group_name_H-M   'P 1'
#
loop_
_entity.id
_entity.type
_entity.pdbx_description
1 polymer ?
#
loop_
_entity_poly.entity_id
_entity_poly.type
_entity_poly.pdbx_seq_one_letter_code
_entity_poly.pdbx_strand_id
1 'polypeptide(L)'
;MRIPMNMLRTLLGTTALLLLFSCATTIPVKVRKPAEFNVGAIRTLAVSDFQFKGNWDFSADEKPGSAAAKKLQRALMKKRKGELNPYKAYPGATVSDKLTAKLVDNGYYTVVERKKLETLLKEQSLSLSGLVEPEQALEVGRMIGAGGLLTGSGSYSVKDIGAWEEYTETKKNKKGEKIKVTKKRYRISRFVQAELTYRLIDLSTGKILVSKSNRLANYSAGGL
;
A
#
# COMPACT_ATOMS: atom_id res chain seq x y z
N MET A 1 55.53 -49.53 -22.21
CA MET A 1 56.17 -48.28 -21.75
C MET A 1 55.84 -48.10 -20.27
N ARG A 2 56.74 -48.49 -19.35
CA ARG A 2 56.49 -48.46 -17.90
C ARG A 2 56.76 -47.05 -17.37
N ILE A 3 55.71 -46.36 -16.93
CA ILE A 3 55.85 -45.03 -16.32
C ILE A 3 56.57 -45.21 -14.97
N PRO A 4 57.69 -44.49 -14.72
CA PRO A 4 58.42 -44.64 -13.47
C PRO A 4 57.55 -44.22 -12.28
N MET A 5 57.56 -45.01 -11.21
CA MET A 5 56.65 -44.89 -10.05
C MET A 5 56.71 -43.51 -9.34
N ASN A 6 57.81 -42.76 -9.52
CA ASN A 6 57.96 -41.39 -9.03
C ASN A 6 57.16 -40.33 -9.84
N MET A 7 56.87 -40.61 -11.11
CA MET A 7 56.07 -39.73 -11.97
C MET A 7 54.58 -39.85 -11.67
N LEU A 8 54.12 -41.03 -11.23
CA LEU A 8 52.74 -41.26 -10.80
C LEU A 8 52.42 -40.54 -9.48
N ARG A 9 53.39 -40.48 -8.55
CA ARG A 9 53.27 -39.75 -7.28
C ARG A 9 53.19 -38.23 -7.45
N THR A 10 53.96 -37.68 -8.39
CA THR A 10 53.92 -36.24 -8.70
C THR A 10 52.63 -35.85 -9.41
N LEU A 11 52.15 -36.67 -10.35
CA LEU A 11 50.87 -36.44 -11.04
C LEU A 11 49.66 -36.49 -10.09
N LEU A 12 49.64 -37.42 -9.12
CA LEU A 12 48.61 -37.49 -8.08
C LEU A 12 48.65 -36.27 -7.14
N GLY A 13 49.86 -35.79 -6.79
CA GLY A 13 50.01 -34.60 -5.95
C GLY A 13 49.49 -33.33 -6.62
N THR A 14 49.77 -33.15 -7.91
CA THR A 14 49.32 -31.97 -8.66
C THR A 14 47.82 -31.96 -8.94
N THR A 15 47.22 -33.14 -9.15
CA THR A 15 45.76 -33.26 -9.34
C THR A 15 44.98 -33.03 -8.05
N ALA A 16 45.52 -33.43 -6.89
CA ALA A 16 44.92 -33.13 -5.59
C ALA A 16 44.94 -31.63 -5.25
N LEU A 17 45.98 -30.89 -5.66
CA LEU A 17 46.10 -29.46 -5.39
C LEU A 17 45.12 -28.61 -6.23
N LEU A 18 44.81 -29.03 -7.45
CA LEU A 18 43.86 -28.33 -8.35
C LEU A 18 42.40 -28.43 -7.88
N LEU A 19 42.02 -29.48 -7.15
CA LEU A 19 40.66 -29.66 -6.64
C LEU A 19 40.35 -28.80 -5.41
N LEU A 20 41.36 -28.31 -4.69
CA LEU A 20 41.17 -27.54 -3.46
C LEU A 20 40.94 -26.03 -3.70
N PHE A 21 41.13 -25.54 -4.92
CA PHE A 21 41.01 -24.12 -5.26
C PHE A 21 39.75 -23.77 -6.09
N SER A 22 38.79 -24.68 -6.26
CA SER A 22 37.52 -24.34 -6.91
C SER A 22 36.61 -23.56 -5.94
N CYS A 23 36.85 -22.27 -5.77
CA CYS A 23 35.91 -21.37 -5.09
C CYS A 23 34.61 -21.26 -5.91
N ALA A 24 33.55 -21.91 -5.44
CA ALA A 24 32.20 -21.74 -5.97
C ALA A 24 31.65 -20.37 -5.53
N THR A 25 31.61 -19.40 -6.46
CA THR A 25 30.99 -18.10 -6.20
C THR A 25 29.46 -18.22 -6.33
N THR A 26 28.76 -18.26 -5.20
CA THR A 26 27.29 -18.23 -5.17
C THR A 26 26.80 -16.80 -5.38
N ILE A 27 26.18 -16.54 -6.53
CA ILE A 27 25.53 -15.24 -6.82
C ILE A 27 24.11 -15.28 -6.22
N PRO A 28 23.77 -14.41 -5.26
CA PRO A 28 22.42 -14.35 -4.73
C PRO A 28 21.47 -13.76 -5.79
N VAL A 29 20.73 -14.62 -6.48
CA VAL A 29 19.65 -14.18 -7.39
C VAL A 29 18.41 -13.87 -6.55
N LYS A 30 17.97 -12.61 -6.56
CA LYS A 30 16.73 -12.18 -5.91
C LYS A 30 15.53 -12.65 -6.74
N VAL A 31 15.13 -13.90 -6.54
CA VAL A 31 13.93 -14.47 -7.17
C VAL A 31 12.71 -13.76 -6.59
N ARG A 32 11.89 -13.14 -7.45
CA ARG A 32 10.58 -12.65 -7.03
C ARG A 32 9.73 -13.88 -6.71
N LYS A 33 8.99 -13.87 -5.59
CA LYS A 33 8.06 -14.97 -5.26
C LYS A 33 7.23 -15.31 -6.52
N PRO A 34 7.11 -16.59 -6.89
CA PRO A 34 6.34 -16.97 -8.07
C PRO A 34 4.92 -16.42 -7.96
N ALA A 35 4.30 -16.14 -9.11
CA ALA A 35 2.92 -15.70 -9.14
C ALA A 35 2.04 -16.75 -8.45
N GLU A 36 1.47 -16.40 -7.31
CA GLU A 36 0.68 -17.30 -6.46
C GLU A 36 -0.68 -17.66 -7.10
N PHE A 37 -1.08 -16.98 -8.19
CA PHE A 37 -2.36 -17.18 -8.88
C PHE A 37 -2.18 -17.23 -10.40
N ASN A 38 -2.78 -18.24 -11.03
CA ASN A 38 -2.90 -18.31 -12.49
C ASN A 38 -4.11 -17.46 -12.91
N VAL A 39 -3.86 -16.21 -13.29
CA VAL A 39 -4.87 -15.27 -13.81
C VAL A 39 -5.21 -15.50 -15.29
N GLY A 40 -4.75 -16.62 -15.86
CA GLY A 40 -4.97 -16.96 -17.26
C GLY A 40 -4.30 -15.98 -18.23
N ALA A 41 -4.85 -15.91 -19.45
CA ALA A 41 -4.35 -15.06 -20.54
C ALA A 41 -4.88 -13.62 -20.52
N ILE A 42 -5.47 -13.15 -19.41
CA ILE A 42 -6.04 -11.80 -19.33
C ILE A 42 -4.92 -10.77 -19.40
N ARG A 43 -4.85 -10.06 -20.53
CA ARG A 43 -3.92 -8.95 -20.77
C ARG A 43 -4.60 -7.59 -20.68
N THR A 44 -5.85 -7.49 -21.11
CA THR A 44 -6.59 -6.22 -21.10
C THR A 44 -7.51 -6.14 -19.88
N LEU A 45 -7.31 -5.12 -19.04
CA LEU A 45 -8.05 -4.92 -17.80
C LEU A 45 -8.90 -3.65 -17.82
N ALA A 46 -10.12 -3.76 -17.35
CA ALA A 46 -10.94 -2.64 -16.91
C ALA A 46 -10.71 -2.42 -15.41
N VAL A 47 -10.56 -1.17 -14.96
CA VAL A 47 -10.48 -0.86 -13.52
C VAL A 47 -11.68 0.00 -13.13
N SER A 48 -12.52 -0.52 -12.23
CA SER A 48 -13.67 0.24 -11.74
C SER A 48 -13.27 1.28 -10.70
N ASP A 49 -14.21 2.17 -10.38
CA ASP A 49 -14.07 3.02 -9.19
C ASP A 49 -14.15 2.16 -7.94
N PHE A 50 -13.16 2.31 -7.08
CA PHE A 50 -13.14 1.66 -5.78
C PHE A 50 -13.99 2.50 -4.85
N GLN A 51 -14.83 1.86 -4.04
CA GLN A 51 -15.55 2.57 -2.99
C GLN A 51 -14.70 2.58 -1.72
N PHE A 52 -14.38 3.76 -1.20
CA PHE A 52 -13.70 3.90 0.09
C PHE A 52 -14.61 4.62 1.09
N LYS A 53 -14.85 3.98 2.23
CA LYS A 53 -15.57 4.59 3.37
C LYS A 53 -14.59 4.88 4.50
N GLY A 54 -14.54 6.13 4.94
CA GLY A 54 -13.66 6.55 6.02
C GLY A 54 -14.41 6.93 7.28
N ASN A 55 -13.84 6.59 8.44
CA ASN A 55 -14.28 7.10 9.74
C ASN A 55 -13.14 7.88 10.41
N TRP A 56 -13.47 8.93 11.16
CA TRP A 56 -12.50 9.67 11.95
C TRP A 56 -13.03 9.97 13.34
N ASP A 57 -12.26 9.53 14.33
CA ASP A 57 -12.49 9.77 15.74
C ASP A 57 -11.36 10.64 16.33
N PHE A 58 -11.73 11.55 17.23
CA PHE A 58 -10.80 12.36 18.00
C PHE A 58 -11.16 12.27 19.48
N SER A 59 -10.25 11.67 20.26
CA SER A 59 -10.39 11.52 21.71
C SER A 59 -9.30 12.31 22.43
N ALA A 60 -9.67 13.03 23.49
CA ALA A 60 -8.72 13.77 24.33
C ALA A 60 -9.22 13.84 25.77
N ASP A 61 -8.32 13.62 26.73
CA ASP A 61 -8.63 13.67 28.17
C ASP A 61 -8.98 15.10 28.62
N GLU A 62 -8.19 16.08 28.17
CA GLU A 62 -8.43 17.51 28.36
C GLU A 62 -7.99 18.28 27.11
N LYS A 63 -8.93 18.96 26.45
CA LYS A 63 -8.64 19.72 25.22
C LYS A 63 -7.89 21.01 25.55
N PRO A 64 -6.88 21.41 24.77
CA PRO A 64 -6.17 22.65 25.02
C PRO A 64 -7.14 23.84 24.90
N GLY A 65 -6.96 24.87 25.73
CA GLY A 65 -7.81 26.07 25.73
C GLY A 65 -8.01 26.63 24.32
N SER A 66 -9.17 27.26 24.07
CA SER A 66 -9.70 27.58 22.73
C SER A 66 -8.71 28.26 21.77
N ALA A 67 -7.78 29.09 22.28
CA ALA A 67 -6.73 29.73 21.50
C ALA A 67 -5.61 28.77 21.06
N ALA A 68 -5.17 27.87 21.95
CA ALA A 68 -4.18 26.84 21.65
C ALA A 68 -4.79 25.74 20.77
N ALA A 69 -6.05 25.35 21.02
CA ALA A 69 -6.80 24.46 20.12
C ALA A 69 -6.94 25.04 18.71
N LYS A 70 -7.33 26.32 18.56
CA LYS A 70 -7.38 26.97 17.25
C LYS A 70 -6.02 27.07 16.58
N LYS A 71 -4.94 27.31 17.33
CA LYS A 71 -3.58 27.38 16.78
C LYS A 71 -3.06 26.01 16.36
N LEU A 72 -3.36 24.97 17.14
CA LEU A 72 -3.02 23.57 16.86
C LEU A 72 -3.83 23.03 15.69
N GLN A 73 -5.15 23.25 15.68
CA GLN A 73 -6.02 22.96 14.56
C GLN A 73 -5.51 23.69 13.31
N ARG A 74 -5.23 25.00 13.38
CA ARG A 74 -4.62 25.72 12.26
C ARG A 74 -3.27 25.16 11.85
N ALA A 75 -2.40 24.70 12.74
CA ALA A 75 -1.09 24.14 12.39
C ALA A 75 -1.22 22.76 11.71
N LEU A 76 -2.11 21.90 12.21
CA LEU A 76 -2.46 20.62 11.57
C LEU A 76 -3.16 20.83 10.22
N MET A 77 -3.98 21.89 10.11
CA MET A 77 -4.77 22.21 8.92
C MET A 77 -4.05 23.16 7.93
N LYS A 78 -2.96 23.85 8.31
CA LYS A 78 -2.32 24.93 7.52
C LYS A 78 -1.84 24.47 6.15
N LYS A 79 -1.63 23.16 5.97
CA LYS A 79 -1.17 22.58 4.70
C LYS A 79 -2.30 22.13 3.76
N ARG A 80 -3.58 22.18 4.15
CA ARG A 80 -4.68 21.70 3.31
C ARG A 80 -5.85 22.70 3.29
N LYS A 81 -6.17 23.22 2.11
CA LYS A 81 -7.40 23.99 1.85
C LYS A 81 -8.60 23.03 1.92
N GLY A 82 -9.50 23.22 2.89
CA GLY A 82 -10.76 22.47 3.02
C GLY A 82 -10.95 21.80 4.39
N GLU A 83 -12.21 21.67 4.82
CA GLU A 83 -12.56 20.83 5.98
C GLU A 83 -12.19 19.38 5.68
N LEU A 84 -11.46 18.75 6.60
CA LEU A 84 -11.12 17.34 6.50
C LEU A 84 -12.39 16.53 6.79
N ASN A 85 -13.17 16.24 5.76
CA ASN A 85 -14.28 15.30 5.85
C ASN A 85 -13.71 13.89 5.66
N PRO A 86 -13.84 12.97 6.63
CA PRO A 86 -13.33 11.59 6.50
C PRO A 86 -14.04 10.77 5.42
N TYR A 87 -15.15 11.21 4.86
CA TYR A 87 -15.71 10.61 3.64
C TYR A 87 -15.06 11.16 2.36
N LYS A 88 -14.39 12.31 2.41
CA LYS A 88 -13.76 12.99 1.25
C LYS A 88 -12.23 13.03 1.32
N ALA A 89 -11.62 12.69 2.46
CA ALA A 89 -10.17 12.86 2.66
C ALA A 89 -9.33 11.93 1.77
N TYR A 90 -9.86 10.74 1.46
CA TYR A 90 -9.30 9.81 0.48
C TYR A 90 -10.42 9.27 -0.42
N PRO A 91 -10.73 9.96 -1.54
CA PRO A 91 -11.71 9.47 -2.51
C PRO A 91 -11.23 8.13 -3.09
N GLY A 92 -12.14 7.17 -3.22
CA GLY A 92 -11.80 5.87 -3.79
C GLY A 92 -11.31 5.94 -5.25
N ALA A 93 -11.70 6.96 -6.00
CA ALA A 93 -11.14 7.29 -7.31
C ALA A 93 -9.61 7.48 -7.29
N THR A 94 -9.05 8.12 -6.25
CA THR A 94 -7.60 8.26 -6.10
C THR A 94 -6.89 6.92 -5.88
N VAL A 95 -7.57 5.96 -5.26
CA VAL A 95 -7.04 4.60 -5.09
C VAL A 95 -7.06 3.87 -6.43
N SER A 96 -8.17 3.94 -7.17
CA SER A 96 -8.28 3.39 -8.52
C SER A 96 -7.23 3.96 -9.48
N ASP A 97 -6.95 5.27 -9.43
CA ASP A 97 -5.94 5.92 -10.27
C ASP A 97 -4.53 5.42 -9.96
N LYS A 98 -4.19 5.31 -8.68
CA LYS A 98 -2.88 4.77 -8.26
C LYS A 98 -2.72 3.31 -8.66
N LEU A 99 -3.78 2.52 -8.55
CA LEU A 99 -3.77 1.12 -8.96
C LEU A 99 -3.61 0.99 -10.48
N THR A 100 -4.35 1.80 -11.24
CA THR A 100 -4.24 1.90 -12.70
C THR A 100 -2.81 2.22 -13.11
N ALA A 101 -2.21 3.27 -12.53
CA ALA A 101 -0.83 3.64 -12.80
C ALA A 101 0.14 2.48 -12.51
N LYS A 102 -0.04 1.77 -11.39
CA LYS A 102 0.82 0.61 -11.06
C LYS A 102 0.65 -0.59 -11.99
N LEU A 103 -0.56 -0.81 -12.52
CA LEU A 103 -0.81 -1.86 -13.50
C LEU A 103 -0.19 -1.54 -14.86
N VAL A 104 -0.29 -0.27 -15.29
CA VAL A 104 0.36 0.21 -16.51
C VAL A 104 1.88 0.16 -16.37
N ASP A 105 2.44 0.66 -15.26
CA ASP A 105 3.88 0.62 -14.94
C ASP A 105 4.45 -0.81 -14.97
N ASN A 106 3.62 -1.81 -14.65
CA ASN A 106 4.04 -3.21 -14.62
C ASN A 106 4.30 -3.77 -16.03
N GLY A 107 3.74 -3.18 -17.08
CA GLY A 107 3.94 -3.56 -18.48
C GLY A 107 3.29 -4.88 -18.91
N TYR A 108 2.74 -5.66 -17.97
CA TYR A 108 2.04 -6.91 -18.27
C TYR A 108 0.58 -6.69 -18.73
N TYR A 109 -0.06 -5.64 -18.22
CA TYR A 109 -1.47 -5.35 -18.47
C TYR A 109 -1.65 -4.11 -19.35
N THR A 110 -2.58 -4.20 -20.30
CA THR A 110 -3.16 -3.06 -21.00
C THR A 110 -4.39 -2.62 -20.22
N VAL A 111 -4.38 -1.42 -19.65
CA VAL A 111 -5.53 -0.93 -18.88
C VAL A 111 -6.41 -0.04 -19.74
N VAL A 112 -7.72 -0.30 -19.73
CA VAL A 112 -8.71 0.52 -20.43
C VAL A 112 -8.95 1.81 -19.66
N GLU A 113 -9.00 2.93 -20.38
CA GLU A 113 -9.23 4.24 -19.79
C GLU A 113 -10.65 4.37 -19.19
N ARG A 114 -10.73 4.88 -17.96
CA ARG A 114 -11.99 5.05 -17.23
C ARG A 114 -13.00 5.96 -17.93
N LYS A 115 -12.55 7.02 -18.61
CA LYS A 115 -13.45 7.91 -19.36
C LYS A 115 -14.19 7.17 -20.47
N LYS A 116 -13.50 6.23 -21.14
CA LYS A 116 -14.10 5.40 -22.19
C LYS A 116 -15.18 4.48 -21.61
N LEU A 117 -14.93 3.92 -20.42
CA LEU A 117 -15.92 3.18 -19.64
C LEU A 117 -17.15 4.03 -19.32
N GLU A 118 -16.95 5.22 -18.73
CA GLU A 118 -18.04 6.12 -18.33
C GLU A 118 -18.90 6.58 -19.51
N THR A 119 -18.28 6.89 -20.65
CA THR A 119 -19.02 7.28 -21.87
C THR A 119 -19.91 6.15 -22.36
N LEU A 120 -19.36 4.93 -22.48
CA LEU A 120 -20.12 3.77 -22.96
C LEU A 120 -21.25 3.38 -22.01
N LEU A 121 -21.03 3.52 -20.70
CA LEU A 121 -22.05 3.28 -19.68
C LEU A 121 -23.19 4.29 -19.76
N LYS A 122 -22.88 5.57 -19.99
CA LYS A 122 -23.90 6.61 -20.21
C LYS A 122 -24.70 6.36 -21.48
N GLU A 123 -24.05 5.95 -22.56
CA GLU A 123 -24.70 5.61 -23.83
C GLU A 123 -25.68 4.44 -23.67
N GLN A 124 -25.35 3.47 -22.83
CA GLN A 124 -26.21 2.31 -22.51
C GLN A 124 -27.22 2.59 -21.38
N SER A 125 -27.34 3.84 -20.90
CA SER A 125 -28.18 4.21 -19.75
C SER A 125 -27.91 3.40 -18.48
N LEU A 126 -26.69 2.88 -18.31
CA LEU A 126 -26.26 2.11 -17.14
C LEU A 126 -25.63 3.06 -16.09
N SER A 127 -26.01 2.90 -14.82
CA SER A 127 -25.47 3.70 -13.72
C SER A 127 -24.28 3.02 -13.05
N LEU A 128 -23.16 3.73 -12.91
CA LEU A 128 -22.00 3.33 -12.09
C LEU A 128 -22.20 3.59 -10.58
N SER A 129 -23.41 3.94 -10.14
CA SER A 129 -23.69 4.26 -8.74
C SER A 129 -23.70 3.01 -7.85
N GLY A 130 -22.51 2.43 -7.66
CA GLY A 130 -22.15 1.60 -6.51
C GLY A 130 -22.84 0.24 -6.34
N LEU A 131 -23.74 -0.13 -7.25
CA LEU A 131 -24.44 -1.41 -7.32
C LEU A 131 -24.51 -1.85 -8.78
N VAL A 132 -23.36 -1.93 -9.44
CA VAL A 132 -23.32 -2.66 -10.71
C VAL A 132 -23.47 -4.12 -10.33
N GLU A 133 -24.66 -4.67 -10.57
CA GLU A 133 -24.87 -6.12 -10.46
C GLU A 133 -23.79 -6.81 -11.29
N PRO A 134 -23.21 -7.93 -10.82
CA PRO A 134 -22.10 -8.60 -11.50
C PRO A 134 -22.36 -8.78 -13.00
N GLU A 135 -23.60 -9.03 -13.39
CA GLU A 135 -24.08 -9.19 -14.76
C GLU A 135 -23.88 -7.94 -15.63
N GLN A 136 -24.23 -6.75 -15.12
CA GLN A 136 -24.03 -5.48 -15.84
C GLN A 136 -22.55 -5.15 -16.00
N ALA A 137 -21.72 -5.51 -15.00
CA ALA A 137 -20.28 -5.30 -15.05
C ALA A 137 -19.61 -6.19 -16.10
N LEU A 138 -20.16 -7.39 -16.34
CA LEU A 138 -19.70 -8.33 -17.36
C LEU A 138 -19.99 -7.81 -18.77
N GLU A 139 -21.20 -7.33 -19.00
CA GLU A 139 -21.63 -6.79 -20.30
C GLU A 139 -20.80 -5.57 -20.71
N VAL A 140 -20.60 -4.65 -19.76
CA VAL A 140 -19.81 -3.43 -19.96
C VAL A 140 -18.34 -3.76 -20.22
N GLY A 141 -17.77 -4.69 -19.46
CA GLY A 141 -16.40 -5.14 -19.64
C GLY A 141 -16.13 -5.73 -21.03
N ARG A 142 -17.10 -6.48 -21.58
CA ARG A 142 -17.01 -7.05 -22.94
C ARG A 142 -17.10 -5.97 -24.02
N MET A 143 -17.98 -4.98 -23.86
CA MET A 143 -18.13 -3.88 -24.82
C MET A 143 -16.87 -3.02 -24.97
N ILE A 144 -16.12 -2.83 -23.88
CA ILE A 144 -14.88 -2.03 -23.91
C ILE A 144 -13.64 -2.80 -24.40
N GLY A 145 -13.78 -4.10 -24.69
CA GLY A 145 -12.68 -4.98 -25.10
C GLY A 145 -11.75 -5.40 -23.95
N ALA A 146 -12.22 -5.34 -22.70
CA ALA A 146 -11.47 -5.87 -21.57
C ALA A 146 -11.69 -7.39 -21.43
N GLY A 147 -10.62 -8.12 -21.11
CA GLY A 147 -10.69 -9.55 -20.78
C GLY A 147 -10.95 -9.80 -19.30
N GLY A 148 -10.62 -8.83 -18.44
CA GLY A 148 -10.91 -8.89 -17.01
C GLY A 148 -11.32 -7.54 -16.43
N LEU A 149 -12.08 -7.60 -15.34
CA LEU A 149 -12.51 -6.46 -14.55
C LEU A 149 -11.88 -6.50 -13.17
N LEU A 150 -11.13 -5.45 -12.82
CA LEU A 150 -10.61 -5.21 -11.50
C LEU A 150 -11.52 -4.25 -10.76
N THR A 151 -12.13 -4.75 -9.68
CA THR A 151 -13.03 -3.99 -8.82
C THR A 151 -12.67 -4.18 -7.37
N GLY A 152 -13.15 -3.31 -6.50
CA GLY A 152 -12.91 -3.43 -5.08
C GLY A 152 -13.51 -2.34 -4.24
N SER A 153 -13.30 -2.48 -2.95
CA SER A 153 -13.71 -1.52 -1.96
C SER A 153 -12.68 -1.48 -0.84
N GLY A 154 -12.72 -0.42 -0.06
CA GLY A 154 -11.86 -0.27 1.08
C GLY A 154 -12.48 0.56 2.17
N SER A 155 -11.81 0.55 3.30
CA SER A 155 -12.15 1.36 4.44
C SER A 155 -10.91 1.96 5.04
N TYR A 156 -11.08 3.06 5.78
CA TYR A 156 -10.02 3.54 6.64
C TYR A 156 -10.60 4.11 7.93
N SER A 157 -9.82 4.01 8.99
CA SER A 157 -10.10 4.66 10.26
C SER A 157 -8.91 5.55 10.63
N VAL A 158 -9.23 6.77 11.05
CA VAL A 158 -8.29 7.68 11.69
C VAL A 158 -8.72 7.86 13.13
N LYS A 159 -7.83 7.62 14.08
CA LYS A 159 -8.04 7.93 15.50
C LYS A 159 -6.94 8.87 15.95
N ASP A 160 -7.32 10.05 16.40
CA ASP A 160 -6.41 11.02 16.98
C ASP A 160 -6.57 11.01 18.50
N ILE A 161 -5.47 10.81 19.21
CA ILE A 161 -5.41 10.84 20.68
C ILE A 161 -4.61 12.06 21.10
N GLY A 162 -5.25 12.99 21.82
CA GLY A 162 -4.63 14.17 22.36
C GLY A 162 -4.36 14.05 23.87
N ALA A 163 -3.10 14.20 24.29
CA ALA A 163 -2.69 14.10 25.69
C ALA A 163 -1.73 15.22 26.10
N TRP A 164 -1.84 15.67 27.35
CA TRP A 164 -0.84 16.52 27.97
C TRP A 164 0.34 15.67 28.44
N GLU A 165 1.54 15.96 27.96
CA GLU A 165 2.78 15.34 28.40
C GLU A 165 3.61 16.36 29.19
N GLU A 166 4.06 15.95 30.36
CA GLU A 166 5.10 16.68 31.08
C GLU A 166 6.47 16.24 30.58
N TYR A 167 7.38 17.20 30.41
CA TYR A 167 8.76 16.93 30.08
C TYR A 167 9.68 17.88 30.82
N THR A 168 10.87 17.40 31.18
CA THR A 168 11.87 18.17 31.90
C THR A 168 12.95 18.65 30.95
N GLU A 169 13.18 19.96 30.91
CA GLU A 169 14.35 20.53 30.25
C GLU A 169 15.38 20.96 31.31
N THR A 170 16.66 20.72 31.04
CA THR A 170 17.73 21.31 31.85
C THR A 170 18.11 22.66 31.25
N LYS A 171 17.96 23.74 32.02
CA LYS A 171 18.34 25.10 31.62
C LYS A 171 19.41 25.65 32.56
N LYS A 172 20.29 26.51 32.05
CA LYS A 172 21.19 27.30 32.91
C LYS A 172 20.46 28.54 33.40
N ASN A 173 20.53 28.83 34.70
CA ASN A 173 20.03 30.08 35.26
C ASN A 173 20.98 31.25 34.92
N LYS A 174 20.59 32.48 35.31
CA LYS A 174 21.43 33.68 35.11
C LYS A 174 22.80 33.60 35.82
N LYS A 175 22.98 32.68 36.78
CA LYS A 175 24.22 32.40 37.50
C LYS A 175 25.03 31.21 36.92
N GLY A 176 24.57 30.61 35.82
CA GLY A 176 25.24 29.48 35.16
C GLY A 176 24.92 28.09 35.71
N GLU A 177 24.12 27.99 36.78
CA GLU A 177 23.74 26.72 37.43
C GLU A 177 22.67 25.99 36.61
N LYS A 178 22.78 24.66 36.53
CA LYS A 178 21.80 23.81 35.82
C LYS A 178 20.56 23.62 36.68
N ILE A 179 19.41 24.09 36.21
CA ILE A 179 18.10 23.90 36.82
C ILE A 179 17.26 23.00 35.92
N LYS A 180 16.58 22.02 36.52
CA LYS A 180 15.53 21.22 35.85
C LYS A 180 14.22 22.01 35.86
N VAL A 181 13.67 22.28 34.68
CA VAL A 181 12.38 22.96 34.50
C VAL A 181 11.39 21.97 33.91
N THR A 182 10.34 21.67 34.66
CA THR A 182 9.20 20.89 34.17
C THR A 182 8.31 21.79 33.32
N LYS A 183 7.97 21.32 32.12
CA LYS A 183 7.06 21.99 31.19
C LYS A 183 5.98 21.02 30.74
N LYS A 184 4.81 21.57 30.40
CA LYS A 184 3.73 20.84 29.76
C LYS A 184 3.74 21.09 28.25
N ARG A 185 3.55 20.05 27.46
CA ARG A 185 3.23 20.14 26.03
C ARG A 185 1.99 19.31 25.73
N TYR A 186 1.23 19.74 24.74
CA TYR A 186 0.12 18.94 24.23
C TYR A 186 0.58 18.14 23.03
N ARG A 187 0.47 16.82 23.09
CA ARG A 187 0.81 15.90 22.01
C ARG A 187 -0.47 15.35 21.38
N ILE A 188 -0.48 15.30 20.05
CA ILE A 188 -1.49 14.56 19.29
C ILE A 188 -0.79 13.37 18.63
N SER A 189 -1.24 12.16 18.95
CA SER A 189 -0.82 10.92 18.32
C SER A 189 -1.92 10.46 17.36
N ARG A 190 -1.54 10.21 16.10
CA ARG A 190 -2.47 9.81 15.04
C ARG A 190 -2.29 8.34 14.68
N PHE A 191 -3.36 7.59 14.80
CA PHE A 191 -3.49 6.19 14.43
C PHE A 191 -4.32 6.10 13.16
N VAL A 192 -3.80 5.45 12.14
CA VAL A 192 -4.43 5.27 10.83
C VAL A 192 -4.39 3.79 10.49
N GLN A 193 -5.56 3.23 10.21
CA GLN A 193 -5.72 1.92 9.62
C GLN A 193 -6.44 2.06 8.29
N ALA A 194 -5.98 1.34 7.27
CA ALA A 194 -6.63 1.24 5.98
C ALA A 194 -6.76 -0.24 5.59
N GLU A 195 -7.88 -0.58 4.98
CA GLU A 195 -8.16 -1.89 4.42
C GLU A 195 -8.61 -1.74 2.96
N LEU A 196 -8.08 -2.60 2.10
CA LEU A 196 -8.40 -2.63 0.67
C LEU A 196 -8.69 -4.08 0.28
N THR A 197 -9.92 -4.35 -0.16
CA THR A 197 -10.29 -5.59 -0.80
C THR A 197 -10.44 -5.37 -2.30
N TYR A 198 -9.77 -6.18 -3.11
CA TYR A 198 -9.89 -6.14 -4.56
C TYR A 198 -10.14 -7.52 -5.13
N ARG A 199 -10.84 -7.54 -6.27
CA ARG A 199 -11.23 -8.73 -7.00
C ARG A 199 -10.93 -8.57 -8.49
N LEU A 200 -10.37 -9.60 -9.11
CA LEU A 200 -10.24 -9.71 -10.56
C LEU A 200 -11.29 -10.71 -11.05
N ILE A 201 -12.15 -10.25 -11.96
CA ILE A 201 -13.23 -11.03 -12.54
C ILE A 201 -12.91 -11.27 -14.01
N ASP A 202 -13.01 -12.53 -14.44
CA ASP A 202 -12.97 -12.89 -15.86
C ASP A 202 -14.29 -12.49 -16.52
N LEU A 203 -14.22 -11.60 -17.50
CA LEU A 203 -15.39 -11.06 -18.18
C LEU A 203 -16.05 -12.03 -19.16
N SER A 204 -15.34 -13.09 -19.55
CA SER A 204 -15.87 -14.13 -20.43
C SER A 204 -16.68 -15.18 -19.68
N THR A 205 -16.30 -15.48 -18.44
CA THR A 205 -16.90 -16.54 -17.62
C THR A 205 -17.65 -16.05 -16.39
N GLY A 206 -17.49 -14.79 -16.01
CA GLY A 206 -18.04 -14.24 -14.76
C GLY A 206 -17.30 -14.66 -13.50
N LYS A 207 -16.24 -15.49 -13.61
CA LYS A 207 -15.56 -16.07 -12.45
C LYS A 207 -14.63 -15.07 -11.79
N ILE A 208 -14.65 -15.04 -10.46
CA ILE A 208 -13.65 -14.32 -9.66
C ILE A 208 -12.35 -15.14 -9.68
N LEU A 209 -11.33 -14.64 -10.37
CA LEU A 209 -10.02 -15.27 -10.47
C LEU A 209 -9.12 -14.95 -9.28
N VAL A 210 -9.27 -13.74 -8.73
CA VAL A 210 -8.49 -13.27 -7.58
C VAL A 210 -9.42 -12.53 -6.63
N SER A 211 -9.27 -12.77 -5.34
CA SER A 211 -9.85 -11.95 -4.28
C SER A 211 -8.84 -11.83 -3.15
N LYS A 212 -8.36 -10.62 -2.87
CA LYS A 212 -7.41 -10.36 -1.78
C LYS A 212 -7.85 -9.15 -0.97
N SER A 213 -7.64 -9.23 0.35
CA SER A 213 -7.71 -8.10 1.26
C SER A 213 -6.32 -7.76 1.77
N ASN A 214 -5.98 -6.47 1.77
CA ASN A 214 -4.77 -5.93 2.36
C ASN A 214 -5.15 -4.97 3.47
N ARG A 215 -4.58 -5.17 4.66
CA ARG A 215 -4.73 -4.27 5.80
C ARG A 215 -3.38 -3.65 6.14
N LEU A 216 -3.35 -2.33 6.26
CA LEU A 216 -2.19 -1.57 6.70
C LEU A 216 -2.59 -0.70 7.89
N ALA A 217 -1.76 -0.69 8.93
CA ALA A 217 -1.92 0.20 10.07
C ALA A 217 -0.56 0.81 10.42
N ASN A 218 -0.56 2.06 10.87
CA ASN A 218 0.66 2.70 11.41
C ASN A 218 0.88 2.39 12.90
N TYR A 219 0.19 1.38 13.43
CA TYR A 219 0.27 0.89 14.80
C TYR A 219 0.15 -0.65 14.84
N SER A 220 0.64 -1.28 15.91
CA SER A 220 0.60 -2.73 16.07
C SER A 220 -0.80 -3.21 16.50
N ALA A 221 -1.12 -4.47 16.21
CA ALA A 221 -2.44 -5.08 16.47
C ALA A 221 -2.83 -5.22 17.98
N GLY A 222 -2.07 -4.63 18.90
CA GLY A 222 -2.32 -4.67 20.35
C GLY A 222 -1.98 -3.37 21.09
N GLY A 223 -1.83 -2.25 20.39
CA GLY A 223 -1.49 -0.97 20.99
C GLY A 223 -2.43 0.15 20.55
N LEU A 224 -3.46 0.38 21.36
CA LEU A 224 -4.06 1.70 21.55
C LEU A 224 -3.60 2.24 22.90
#